data_AF-A0A4X2L111-F1
#
_entry.id   AF-A0A4X2L111-F1
#
_cell.length_a   1.000
_cell.length_b   1.000
_cell.length_c   1.000
_cell.angle_alpha   90.00
_cell.angle_beta   90.00
_cell.angle_gamma   90.00
#
_symmetry.space_group_name_H-M   'P 1'
#
loop_
_entity.id
_entity.type
_entity.pdbx_description
1 polymer ?
#
loop_
_entity_poly.entity_id
_entity_poly.type
_entity_poly.pdbx_seq_one_letter_code
_entity_poly.pdbx_strand_id
1 'polypeptide(L)'
;MPGLTARNLSLEGRRQLAVDLTRVLPLYGFILDAYIIEFFTDSLWEKLPSSWQEVLDGLTPPQIATMLLEMPSAGEEIRYRTVWPLTLLALKTTARALAFTRTTESLGPSEFQENPSQSSRLAAQFRKHVKPKKQHEIRRLGELVKKLSDLTGCNQVVDVGSGQGHLTRFLALGLGLSVTGIEKDRRLVERARHLDQELLSILKKEERRKPQIISAVPHRPPNHVVSWVDPTALSQELLSPLKSEAAQAPARRLLLTGLHACGDLSVTLLQHFACCPEAVALASVGCCYMKLTTPGGYPLSHWVGGLQDHRLPYKFREGACHALEEYAERLRGASPSLRTHCYRAALETVIRAAQPGLCRPGVQSIPRAHELPLEEYIQLGLQRVGLDPGLPLDLASLHACMAQEHRVVAFFSLALLLAPLVETLILLDRLLFLQEQGCHAELLPVFRPELSPRNLVLVATKTPLGPALSDLEIEES
;
A
#
# COMPACT_ATOMS: atom_id res chain seq x y z
N MET A 1 -11.82 -15.12 -13.75
CA MET A 1 -12.34 -13.74 -13.92
C MET A 1 -11.50 -12.81 -13.06
N PRO A 2 -11.14 -11.60 -13.54
CA PRO A 2 -10.51 -10.58 -12.70
C PRO A 2 -11.41 -10.23 -11.51
N GLY A 3 -10.85 -9.67 -10.43
CA GLY A 3 -11.61 -9.27 -9.22
C GLY A 3 -12.67 -8.20 -9.51
N LEU A 4 -13.35 -7.72 -8.47
CA LEU A 4 -14.44 -6.78 -8.62
C LEU A 4 -13.90 -5.38 -8.93
N THR A 5 -14.32 -4.74 -10.02
CA THR A 5 -13.90 -3.37 -10.29
C THR A 5 -14.51 -2.43 -9.24
N ALA A 6 -13.67 -1.64 -8.58
CA ALA A 6 -14.15 -0.65 -7.62
C ALA A 6 -14.99 0.45 -8.32
N ARG A 7 -14.71 0.63 -9.62
CA ARG A 7 -15.32 1.63 -10.48
C ARG A 7 -16.73 1.21 -10.90
N ASN A 8 -17.63 2.18 -11.01
CA ASN A 8 -19.03 1.98 -11.46
C ASN A 8 -19.89 1.07 -10.57
N LEU A 9 -19.37 0.60 -9.43
CA LEU A 9 -20.20 0.04 -8.37
C LEU A 9 -21.17 1.11 -7.88
N SER A 10 -22.47 0.81 -7.95
CA SER A 10 -23.51 1.66 -7.36
C SER A 10 -23.28 1.79 -5.85
N LEU A 11 -23.84 2.84 -5.24
CA LEU A 11 -23.78 3.02 -3.78
C LEU A 11 -24.33 1.78 -3.04
N GLU A 12 -25.40 1.18 -3.55
CA GLU A 12 -25.96 -0.04 -2.96
C GLU A 12 -25.03 -1.25 -3.14
N GLY A 13 -24.39 -1.40 -4.30
CA GLY A 13 -23.38 -2.44 -4.52
C GLY A 13 -22.18 -2.29 -3.59
N ARG A 14 -21.72 -1.05 -3.35
CA ARG A 14 -20.68 -0.73 -2.36
C ARG A 14 -21.11 -1.13 -0.94
N ARG A 15 -22.34 -0.78 -0.55
CA ARG A 15 -22.89 -1.13 0.76
C ARG A 15 -23.02 -2.64 0.97
N GLN A 16 -23.53 -3.34 -0.03
CA GLN A 16 -23.66 -4.80 -0.01
C GLN A 16 -22.30 -5.49 0.06
N LEU A 17 -21.30 -5.00 -0.69
CA LEU A 17 -19.94 -5.53 -0.61
C LEU A 17 -19.35 -5.39 0.81
N ALA A 18 -19.61 -4.28 1.50
CA ALA A 18 -19.19 -4.11 2.90
C ALA A 18 -19.86 -5.15 3.82
N VAL A 19 -21.16 -5.42 3.62
CA VAL A 19 -21.90 -6.45 4.34
C VAL A 19 -21.28 -7.84 4.08
N ASP A 20 -20.97 -8.17 2.84
CA ASP A 20 -20.40 -9.47 2.49
C ASP A 20 -18.99 -9.65 3.08
N LEU A 21 -18.16 -8.61 3.02
CA LEU A 21 -16.82 -8.62 3.62
C LEU A 21 -16.86 -8.79 5.14
N THR A 22 -17.75 -8.06 5.82
CA THR A 22 -17.91 -8.16 7.30
C THR A 22 -18.47 -9.51 7.75
N ARG A 23 -19.18 -10.24 6.88
CA ARG A 23 -19.58 -11.64 7.13
C ARG A 23 -18.45 -12.64 6.90
N VAL A 24 -17.63 -12.43 5.87
CA VAL A 24 -16.58 -13.38 5.45
C VAL A 24 -15.33 -13.29 6.32
N LEU A 25 -14.86 -12.09 6.62
CA LEU A 25 -13.60 -11.88 7.34
C LEU A 25 -13.55 -12.60 8.71
N PRO A 26 -14.61 -12.58 9.54
CA PRO A 26 -14.61 -13.30 10.82
C PRO A 26 -14.52 -14.82 10.68
N LEU A 27 -15.11 -15.41 9.63
CA LEU A 27 -15.07 -16.87 9.38
C LEU A 27 -13.64 -17.39 9.23
N TYR A 28 -12.73 -16.54 8.74
CA TYR A 28 -11.32 -16.87 8.52
C TYR A 28 -10.39 -16.12 9.46
N GLY A 29 -10.92 -15.60 10.58
CA GLY A 29 -10.14 -14.87 11.57
C GLY A 29 -9.00 -15.70 12.17
N PHE A 30 -9.16 -17.02 12.27
CA PHE A 30 -8.09 -17.92 12.74
C PHE A 30 -6.87 -17.99 11.79
N ILE A 31 -7.02 -17.57 10.53
CA ILE A 31 -5.93 -17.43 9.55
C ILE A 31 -5.43 -15.98 9.55
N LEU A 32 -6.36 -15.01 9.49
CA LEU A 32 -6.04 -13.58 9.37
C LEU A 32 -5.44 -12.96 10.63
N ASP A 33 -5.82 -13.44 11.82
CA ASP A 33 -5.28 -12.98 13.12
C ASP A 33 -4.01 -13.75 13.53
N ALA A 34 -3.61 -14.75 12.76
CA ALA A 34 -2.50 -15.61 13.13
C ALA A 34 -1.15 -14.88 12.97
N TYR A 35 -0.28 -15.07 13.95
CA TYR A 35 1.12 -14.68 13.85
C TYR A 35 1.90 -15.86 13.31
N ILE A 36 2.45 -15.74 12.09
CA ILE A 36 3.19 -16.85 11.47
C ILE A 36 4.40 -17.32 12.29
N ILE A 37 4.95 -16.46 13.15
CA ILE A 37 6.02 -16.83 14.08
C ILE A 37 5.54 -17.78 15.19
N GLU A 38 4.25 -17.86 15.45
CA GLU A 38 3.65 -18.80 16.42
C GLU A 38 3.17 -20.09 15.74
N PHE A 39 3.58 -20.34 14.49
CA PHE A 39 3.12 -21.51 13.72
C PHE A 39 3.22 -22.82 14.49
N PHE A 40 4.36 -23.06 15.14
CA PHE A 40 4.60 -24.26 15.93
C PHE A 40 4.08 -24.16 17.36
N THR A 41 4.19 -22.99 18.00
CA THR A 41 3.82 -22.81 19.42
C THR A 41 2.30 -22.86 19.63
N ASP A 42 1.54 -22.44 18.62
CA ASP A 42 0.08 -22.34 18.68
C ASP A 42 -0.61 -23.36 17.76
N SER A 43 0.15 -24.33 17.22
CA SER A 43 -0.34 -25.39 16.33
C SER A 43 -1.25 -24.84 15.23
N LEU A 44 -0.74 -23.86 14.47
CA LEU A 44 -1.56 -23.14 13.49
C LEU A 44 -2.05 -24.04 12.36
N TRP A 45 -1.25 -25.04 11.98
CA TRP A 45 -1.62 -25.98 10.92
C TRP A 45 -2.86 -26.79 11.29
N GLU A 46 -2.94 -27.23 12.54
CA GLU A 46 -3.99 -28.04 13.12
C GLU A 46 -5.32 -27.30 13.21
N LYS A 47 -5.30 -25.96 13.17
CA LYS A 47 -6.50 -25.12 13.11
C LYS A 47 -7.15 -25.12 11.72
N LEU A 48 -6.43 -25.53 10.66
CA LEU A 48 -7.03 -25.69 9.33
C LEU A 48 -7.95 -26.92 9.31
N PRO A 49 -9.04 -26.92 8.52
CA PRO A 49 -9.82 -28.14 8.29
C PRO A 49 -8.94 -29.29 7.80
N SER A 50 -9.14 -30.51 8.29
CA SER A 50 -8.30 -31.68 7.92
C SER A 50 -8.24 -31.90 6.41
N SER A 51 -9.37 -31.78 5.72
CA SER A 51 -9.45 -31.87 4.26
C SER A 51 -8.58 -30.82 3.53
N TRP A 52 -8.34 -29.64 4.13
CA TRP A 52 -7.44 -28.63 3.57
C TRP A 52 -5.99 -29.02 3.79
N GLN A 53 -5.67 -29.52 4.99
CA GLN A 53 -4.32 -30.02 5.30
C GLN A 53 -3.91 -31.10 4.31
N GLU A 54 -4.78 -32.07 4.01
CA GLU A 54 -4.51 -33.18 3.07
C GLU A 54 -4.10 -32.74 1.66
N VAL A 55 -4.67 -31.65 1.14
CA VAL A 55 -4.37 -31.17 -0.22
C VAL A 55 -3.28 -30.11 -0.28
N LEU A 56 -3.00 -29.44 0.85
CA LEU A 56 -1.96 -28.41 0.96
C LEU A 56 -0.61 -28.99 1.42
N ASP A 57 -0.63 -30.09 2.17
CA ASP A 57 0.58 -30.77 2.64
C ASP A 57 1.37 -31.35 1.45
N GLY A 58 2.67 -31.07 1.42
CA GLY A 58 3.56 -31.47 0.33
C GLY A 58 3.48 -30.63 -0.96
N LEU A 59 2.66 -29.57 -1.04
CA LEU A 59 2.71 -28.66 -2.19
C LEU A 59 4.06 -27.93 -2.25
N THR A 60 4.66 -27.92 -3.43
CA THR A 60 5.87 -27.12 -3.69
C THR A 60 5.53 -25.63 -3.80
N PRO A 61 6.47 -24.70 -3.56
CA PRO A 61 6.20 -23.27 -3.70
C PRO A 61 5.59 -22.85 -5.05
N PRO A 62 6.06 -23.34 -6.22
CA PRO A 62 5.42 -23.05 -7.49
C PRO A 62 3.97 -23.57 -7.58
N GLN A 63 3.70 -24.76 -7.04
CA GLN A 63 2.33 -25.29 -6.97
C GLN A 63 1.42 -24.44 -6.07
N ILE A 64 1.95 -23.88 -4.98
CA ILE A 64 1.19 -22.95 -4.13
C ILE A 64 0.82 -21.68 -4.91
N ALA A 65 1.76 -21.08 -5.65
CA ALA A 65 1.47 -19.92 -6.50
C ALA A 65 0.38 -20.22 -7.54
N THR A 66 0.53 -21.34 -8.27
CA THR A 66 -0.37 -21.71 -9.36
C THR A 66 -1.73 -22.20 -8.86
N MET A 67 -1.76 -23.09 -7.88
CA MET A 67 -2.98 -23.80 -7.48
C MET A 67 -3.73 -23.11 -6.35
N LEU A 68 -3.04 -22.51 -5.37
CA LEU A 68 -3.71 -21.84 -4.24
C LEU A 68 -3.96 -20.36 -4.54
N LEU A 69 -2.94 -19.63 -4.99
CA LEU A 69 -3.05 -18.19 -5.27
C LEU A 69 -3.58 -17.89 -6.68
N GLU A 70 -3.67 -18.90 -7.56
CA GLU A 70 -4.12 -18.77 -8.95
C GLU A 70 -3.30 -17.75 -9.76
N MET A 71 -1.99 -17.73 -9.51
CA MET A 71 -1.02 -16.89 -10.20
C MET A 71 0.01 -17.78 -10.96
N PRO A 72 -0.42 -18.49 -12.02
CA PRO A 72 0.45 -19.34 -12.82
C PRO A 72 1.57 -18.56 -13.50
N SER A 73 2.66 -19.24 -13.85
CA SER A 73 3.66 -18.72 -14.77
C SER A 73 3.06 -18.54 -16.18
N ALA A 74 3.68 -17.73 -17.03
CA ALA A 74 3.21 -17.54 -18.40
C ALA A 74 3.12 -18.88 -19.15
N GLY A 75 1.92 -19.23 -19.63
CA GLY A 75 1.65 -20.49 -20.34
C GLY A 75 1.45 -21.71 -19.45
N GLU A 76 1.47 -21.58 -18.12
CA GLU A 76 1.23 -22.67 -17.18
C GLU A 76 -0.28 -22.86 -16.93
N GLU A 77 -0.77 -24.09 -17.09
CA GLU A 77 -2.16 -24.45 -16.78
C GLU A 77 -2.31 -24.89 -15.32
N ILE A 78 -3.40 -24.48 -14.67
CA ILE A 78 -3.74 -24.98 -13.34
C ILE A 78 -4.22 -26.43 -13.45
N ARG A 79 -3.41 -27.37 -12.97
CA ARG A 79 -3.73 -28.80 -12.95
C ARG A 79 -3.78 -29.33 -11.52
N TYR A 80 -4.93 -29.88 -11.15
CA TYR A 80 -5.13 -30.51 -9.86
C TYR A 80 -4.85 -32.01 -9.96
N ARG A 81 -4.01 -32.54 -9.06
CA ARG A 81 -3.75 -33.99 -8.98
C ARG A 81 -4.92 -34.75 -8.35
N THR A 82 -5.68 -34.07 -7.49
CA THR A 82 -6.85 -34.57 -6.77
C THR A 82 -7.89 -33.46 -6.67
N VAL A 83 -9.16 -33.82 -6.49
CA VAL A 83 -10.22 -32.83 -6.28
C VAL A 83 -10.00 -32.15 -4.94
N TRP A 84 -9.80 -30.82 -4.95
CA TRP A 84 -9.67 -30.03 -3.73
C TRP A 84 -11.01 -29.90 -2.99
N PRO A 85 -11.00 -29.73 -1.66
CA PRO A 85 -12.23 -29.55 -0.89
C PRO A 85 -13.03 -28.34 -1.38
N LEU A 86 -14.35 -28.51 -1.49
CA LEU A 86 -15.25 -27.45 -1.97
C LEU A 86 -15.12 -26.17 -1.13
N THR A 87 -14.89 -26.28 0.18
CA THR A 87 -14.71 -25.13 1.07
C THR A 87 -13.43 -24.35 0.78
N LEU A 88 -12.34 -25.01 0.37
CA LEU A 88 -11.10 -24.35 -0.04
C LEU A 88 -11.25 -23.68 -1.41
N LEU A 89 -11.94 -24.34 -2.34
CA LEU A 89 -12.27 -23.75 -3.64
C LEU A 89 -13.18 -22.52 -3.49
N ALA A 90 -14.21 -22.63 -2.64
CA ALA A 90 -15.11 -21.52 -2.32
C ALA A 90 -14.36 -20.36 -1.64
N LEU A 91 -13.41 -20.63 -0.74
CA LEU A 91 -12.54 -19.59 -0.16
C LEU A 91 -11.82 -18.81 -1.27
N LYS A 92 -11.15 -19.52 -2.19
CA LYS A 92 -10.41 -18.89 -3.29
C LYS A 92 -11.31 -18.04 -4.17
N THR A 93 -12.48 -18.58 -4.55
CA THR A 93 -13.46 -17.83 -5.33
C THR A 93 -13.98 -16.60 -4.58
N THR A 94 -14.24 -16.72 -3.27
CA THR A 94 -14.69 -15.62 -2.41
C THR A 94 -13.63 -14.54 -2.28
N ALA A 95 -12.37 -14.92 -2.03
CA ALA A 95 -11.23 -14.00 -1.93
C ALA A 95 -11.07 -13.17 -3.21
N ARG A 96 -11.29 -13.78 -4.38
CA ARG A 96 -11.24 -13.08 -5.67
C ARG A 96 -12.46 -12.22 -5.94
N ALA A 97 -13.65 -12.75 -5.66
CA ALA A 97 -14.91 -12.10 -5.97
C ALA A 97 -15.17 -10.87 -5.11
N LEU A 98 -14.74 -10.89 -3.85
CA LEU A 98 -14.99 -9.79 -2.91
C LEU A 98 -13.83 -8.79 -2.80
N ALA A 99 -12.67 -9.07 -3.39
CA ALA A 99 -11.57 -8.13 -3.44
C ALA A 99 -11.72 -7.15 -4.61
N PHE A 100 -11.35 -5.89 -4.40
CA PHE A 100 -11.17 -4.98 -5.51
C PHE A 100 -10.08 -5.48 -6.46
N THR A 101 -10.35 -5.39 -7.76
CA THR A 101 -9.37 -5.71 -8.79
C THR A 101 -8.19 -4.76 -8.68
N ARG A 102 -6.99 -5.34 -8.81
CA ARG A 102 -5.72 -4.61 -8.84
C ARG A 102 -5.20 -4.49 -10.27
N THR A 103 -5.88 -5.06 -11.25
CA THR A 103 -5.46 -4.98 -12.65
C THR A 103 -5.59 -3.55 -13.16
N THR A 104 -4.50 -3.01 -13.70
CA THR A 104 -4.54 -1.76 -14.45
C THR A 104 -5.11 -2.04 -15.84
N GLU A 105 -6.16 -1.35 -16.25
CA GLU A 105 -6.65 -1.40 -17.63
C GLU A 105 -5.56 -0.77 -18.52
N SER A 106 -4.86 -1.61 -19.32
CA SER A 106 -3.85 -1.22 -20.33
C SER A 106 -2.56 -0.54 -19.82
N LEU A 107 -1.47 -1.28 -19.59
CA LEU A 107 -0.11 -0.69 -19.53
C LEU A 107 0.97 -1.69 -19.96
N GLY A 108 1.68 -1.40 -21.06
CA GLY A 108 2.87 -2.11 -21.51
C GLY A 108 4.14 -1.67 -20.76
N PRO A 109 5.28 -2.37 -20.91
CA PRO A 109 6.55 -2.01 -20.25
C PRO A 109 7.19 -0.68 -20.73
N SER A 110 6.50 0.11 -21.58
CA SER A 110 6.97 1.37 -22.17
C SER A 110 7.12 2.53 -21.16
N GLU A 111 6.56 2.43 -19.95
CA GLU A 111 6.57 3.50 -18.93
C GLU A 111 7.97 3.94 -18.45
N PHE A 112 9.00 3.14 -18.70
CA PHE A 112 10.40 3.50 -18.42
C PHE A 112 11.16 3.99 -19.66
N GLN A 113 10.55 3.89 -20.85
CA GLN A 113 11.14 4.24 -22.13
C GLN A 113 10.77 5.67 -22.57
N GLU A 114 9.53 6.12 -22.32
CA GLU A 114 9.08 7.47 -22.70
C GLU A 114 8.56 8.26 -21.50
N ASN A 115 8.92 9.55 -21.42
CA ASN A 115 8.68 10.43 -20.28
C ASN A 115 8.15 11.79 -20.77
N PRO A 116 6.85 12.07 -20.65
CA PRO A 116 6.30 13.40 -20.87
C PRO A 116 6.53 14.25 -19.61
N SER A 117 7.79 14.49 -19.24
CA SER A 117 8.11 15.63 -18.38
C SER A 117 8.31 16.87 -19.25
N GLN A 118 8.05 18.06 -18.72
CA GLN A 118 8.26 19.36 -19.40
C GLN A 118 9.63 19.51 -20.10
N SER A 119 10.60 18.67 -19.73
CA SER A 119 11.83 18.44 -20.49
C SER A 119 12.21 16.96 -20.42
N SER A 120 12.54 16.32 -21.54
CA SER A 120 13.03 14.92 -21.60
C SER A 120 14.31 14.69 -20.78
N ARG A 121 15.00 15.75 -20.34
CA ARG A 121 16.26 15.72 -19.57
C ARG A 121 16.06 15.75 -18.06
N LEU A 122 14.90 16.19 -17.59
CA LEU A 122 14.52 16.15 -16.18
C LEU A 122 14.30 14.72 -15.67
N ALA A 123 14.02 13.79 -16.59
CA ALA A 123 13.84 12.37 -16.34
C ALA A 123 14.95 11.77 -15.49
N ALA A 124 16.22 12.03 -15.83
CA ALA A 124 17.35 11.45 -15.11
C ALA A 124 17.53 12.06 -13.71
N GLN A 125 17.22 13.35 -13.56
CA GLN A 125 17.40 14.06 -12.29
C GLN A 125 16.31 13.71 -11.27
N PHE A 126 15.05 13.55 -11.71
CA PHE A 126 13.98 13.08 -10.83
C PHE A 126 14.17 11.64 -10.35
N ARG A 127 14.95 10.82 -11.08
CA ARG A 127 15.28 9.44 -10.71
C ARG A 127 16.42 9.31 -9.70
N LYS A 128 17.26 10.34 -9.57
CA LYS A 128 18.46 10.30 -8.72
C LYS A 128 18.07 10.09 -7.26
N HIS A 129 18.63 9.06 -6.63
CA HIS A 129 18.35 8.64 -5.24
C HIS A 129 16.91 8.20 -4.95
N VAL A 130 16.10 7.92 -5.98
CA VAL A 130 14.73 7.42 -5.82
C VAL A 130 14.69 5.97 -6.28
N LYS A 131 14.18 5.06 -5.45
CA LYS A 131 14.04 3.64 -5.82
C LYS A 131 13.00 3.46 -6.95
N PRO A 132 13.11 2.44 -7.82
CA PRO A 132 12.20 2.23 -8.95
C PRO A 132 10.71 2.28 -8.57
N LYS A 133 10.30 1.57 -7.51
CA LYS A 133 8.93 1.64 -6.96
C LYS A 133 8.46 3.07 -6.71
N LYS A 134 9.29 3.87 -6.04
CA LYS A 134 8.93 5.25 -5.67
C LYS A 134 8.88 6.16 -6.90
N GLN A 135 9.73 5.91 -7.91
CA GLN A 135 9.65 6.63 -9.19
C GLN A 135 8.33 6.36 -9.89
N HIS A 136 7.92 5.09 -9.98
CA HIS A 136 6.64 4.66 -10.53
C HIS A 136 5.46 5.37 -9.86
N GLU A 137 5.41 5.33 -8.52
CA GLU A 137 4.36 5.95 -7.74
C GLU A 137 4.29 7.47 -7.94
N ILE A 138 5.44 8.17 -7.90
CA ILE A 138 5.50 9.63 -8.11
C ILE A 138 4.98 10.01 -9.49
N ARG A 139 5.38 9.27 -10.53
CA ARG A 139 4.98 9.55 -11.90
C ARG A 139 3.47 9.38 -12.07
N ARG A 140 2.97 8.18 -11.76
CA ARG A 140 1.56 7.84 -11.99
C ARG A 140 0.60 8.68 -11.15
N LEU A 141 0.93 8.91 -9.87
CA LEU A 141 0.13 9.81 -9.04
C LEU A 141 0.25 11.27 -9.51
N GLY A 142 1.44 11.69 -9.95
CA GLY A 142 1.64 13.04 -10.47
C GLY A 142 0.82 13.33 -11.72
N GLU A 143 0.78 12.39 -12.66
CA GLU A 143 -0.05 12.44 -13.87
C GLU A 143 -1.55 12.53 -13.49
N LEU A 144 -2.00 11.70 -12.55
CA LEU A 144 -3.38 11.75 -12.04
C LEU A 144 -3.72 13.09 -11.38
N VAL A 145 -2.84 13.61 -10.53
CA VAL A 145 -3.02 14.93 -9.89
C VAL A 145 -3.05 16.04 -10.93
N LYS A 146 -2.24 15.96 -11.98
CA LYS A 146 -2.26 16.92 -13.08
C LYS A 146 -3.59 16.89 -13.83
N LYS A 147 -4.11 15.71 -14.14
CA LYS A 147 -5.44 15.60 -14.77
C LYS A 147 -6.54 16.17 -13.87
N LEU A 148 -6.53 15.88 -12.57
CA LEU A 148 -7.47 16.48 -11.61
C LEU A 148 -7.34 18.02 -11.56
N SER A 149 -6.11 18.55 -11.64
CA SER A 149 -5.86 19.99 -11.75
C SER A 149 -6.49 20.58 -13.01
N ASP A 150 -6.37 19.90 -14.15
CA ASP A 150 -6.93 20.35 -15.43
C ASP A 150 -8.46 20.30 -15.42
N LEU A 151 -9.05 19.22 -14.89
CA LEU A 151 -10.50 19.06 -14.77
C LEU A 151 -11.14 20.12 -13.86
N THR A 152 -10.46 20.49 -12.78
CA THR A 152 -10.99 21.46 -11.80
C THR A 152 -10.58 22.90 -12.11
N GLY A 153 -9.61 23.10 -13.00
CA GLY A 153 -8.94 24.39 -13.21
C GLY A 153 -8.17 24.86 -11.95
N CYS A 154 -7.74 23.95 -11.09
CA CYS A 154 -7.08 24.24 -9.82
C CYS A 154 -5.60 23.84 -9.84
N ASN A 155 -4.73 24.83 -10.03
CA ASN A 155 -3.28 24.61 -10.10
C ASN A 155 -2.57 24.64 -8.74
N GLN A 156 -3.28 24.92 -7.64
CA GLN A 156 -2.70 24.92 -6.29
C GLN A 156 -2.85 23.53 -5.68
N VAL A 157 -1.72 22.91 -5.30
CA VAL A 157 -1.68 21.57 -4.73
C VAL A 157 -1.04 21.60 -3.35
N VAL A 158 -1.61 20.83 -2.41
CA VAL A 158 -1.01 20.57 -1.11
C VAL A 158 -0.68 19.08 -1.00
N ASP A 159 0.60 18.78 -0.88
CA ASP A 159 1.15 17.43 -0.73
C ASP A 159 1.40 17.16 0.76
N VAL A 160 0.54 16.35 1.38
CA VAL A 160 0.54 16.10 2.83
C VAL A 160 1.32 14.82 3.14
N GLY A 161 2.27 14.92 4.07
CA GLY A 161 3.22 13.83 4.36
C GLY A 161 4.29 13.74 3.28
N SER A 162 4.78 14.89 2.80
CA SER A 162 5.64 14.98 1.61
C SER A 162 7.03 14.34 1.79
N GLY A 163 7.47 14.07 3.02
CA GLY A 163 8.78 13.50 3.32
C GLY A 163 9.92 14.33 2.73
N GLN A 164 10.74 13.71 1.87
CA GLN A 164 11.85 14.41 1.16
C GLN A 164 11.38 15.22 -0.07
N GLY A 165 10.06 15.41 -0.23
CA GLY A 165 9.47 16.29 -1.24
C GLY A 165 9.60 15.80 -2.69
N HIS A 166 9.75 14.49 -2.94
CA HIS A 166 9.94 14.00 -4.31
C HIS A 166 8.69 14.18 -5.19
N LEU A 167 7.49 13.84 -4.68
CA LEU A 167 6.24 14.11 -5.38
C LEU A 167 6.02 15.62 -5.49
N THR A 168 6.16 16.36 -4.38
CA THR A 168 6.06 17.83 -4.35
C THR A 168 6.90 18.49 -5.45
N ARG A 169 8.16 18.09 -5.57
CA ARG A 169 9.11 18.61 -6.57
C ARG A 169 8.73 18.22 -7.99
N PHE A 170 8.27 16.98 -8.21
CA PHE A 170 7.82 16.52 -9.52
C PHE A 170 6.58 17.28 -9.98
N LEU A 171 5.58 17.46 -9.11
CA LEU A 171 4.38 18.24 -9.39
C LEU A 171 4.71 19.71 -9.72
N ALA A 172 5.63 20.32 -8.96
CA ALA A 172 5.99 21.73 -9.16
C ALA A 172 6.88 21.95 -10.40
N LEU A 173 8.03 21.27 -10.45
CA LEU A 173 9.06 21.53 -11.47
C LEU A 173 8.91 20.65 -12.72
N GLY A 174 8.22 19.51 -12.61
CA GLY A 174 7.98 18.59 -13.73
C GLY A 174 6.64 18.84 -14.42
N LEU A 175 5.60 19.24 -13.67
CA LEU A 175 4.23 19.40 -14.17
C LEU A 175 3.70 20.85 -14.07
N GLY A 176 4.49 21.78 -13.53
CA GLY A 176 4.20 23.22 -13.53
C GLY A 176 3.11 23.65 -12.54
N LEU A 177 2.79 22.83 -11.55
CA LEU A 177 1.79 23.15 -10.54
C LEU A 177 2.36 24.04 -9.42
N SER A 178 1.49 24.74 -8.71
CA SER A 178 1.88 25.52 -7.53
C SER A 178 1.72 24.65 -6.28
N VAL A 179 2.83 24.08 -5.79
CA VAL A 179 2.78 23.00 -4.80
C VAL A 179 3.33 23.44 -3.44
N THR A 180 2.61 23.14 -2.37
CA THR A 180 3.08 23.22 -0.99
C THR A 180 3.17 21.82 -0.39
N GLY A 181 4.37 21.39 -0.02
CA GLY A 181 4.60 20.14 0.72
C GLY A 181 4.55 20.38 2.23
N ILE A 182 3.74 19.58 2.94
CA ILE A 182 3.66 19.61 4.41
C ILE A 182 4.28 18.33 4.98
N GLU A 183 5.25 18.50 5.86
CA GLU A 183 5.94 17.41 6.54
C GLU A 183 6.27 17.81 7.99
N LYS A 184 6.11 16.90 8.94
CA LYS A 184 6.34 17.17 10.36
C LYS A 184 7.83 17.15 10.72
N ASP A 185 8.63 16.31 10.06
CA ASP A 185 10.05 16.18 10.32
C ASP A 185 10.83 17.29 9.61
N ARG A 186 11.35 18.23 10.40
CA ARG A 186 12.19 19.33 9.92
C ARG A 186 13.38 18.85 9.09
N ARG A 187 14.00 17.72 9.43
CA ARG A 187 15.17 17.18 8.71
C ARG A 187 14.79 16.76 7.29
N LEU A 188 13.60 16.18 7.12
CA LEU A 188 13.10 15.78 5.80
C LEU A 188 12.76 17.01 4.95
N VAL A 189 12.19 18.06 5.55
CA VAL A 189 11.92 19.34 4.88
C VAL A 189 13.22 20.05 4.45
N GLU A 190 14.23 20.09 5.31
CA GLU A 190 15.55 20.64 4.96
C GLU A 190 16.19 19.86 3.82
N ARG A 191 16.09 18.53 3.85
CA ARG A 191 16.56 17.68 2.75
C ARG A 191 15.79 17.95 1.46
N ALA A 192 14.48 18.13 1.52
CA ALA A 192 13.64 18.45 0.37
C ALA A 192 14.08 19.76 -0.30
N ARG A 193 14.25 20.83 0.50
CA ARG A 193 14.73 22.14 0.03
C ARG A 193 16.12 22.05 -0.60
N HIS A 194 17.02 21.27 -0.01
CA HIS A 194 18.36 21.06 -0.56
C HIS A 194 18.31 20.36 -1.94
N LEU A 195 17.51 19.31 -2.07
CA LEU A 195 17.31 18.62 -3.36
C LEU A 195 16.67 19.53 -4.41
N ASP A 196 15.76 20.42 -4.00
CA ASP A 196 15.18 21.43 -4.91
C ASP A 196 16.24 22.39 -5.43
N GLN A 197 17.11 22.89 -4.56
CA GLN A 197 18.21 23.79 -4.92
C GLN A 197 19.19 23.11 -5.89
N GLU A 198 19.55 21.84 -5.63
CA GLU A 198 20.38 21.05 -6.55
C GLU A 198 19.74 21.00 -7.94
N LEU A 199 18.45 20.63 -8.03
CA LEU A 199 17.74 20.51 -9.30
C LEU A 199 17.61 21.85 -10.03
N LEU A 200 17.24 22.91 -9.32
CA LEU A 200 17.13 24.26 -9.88
C LEU A 200 18.48 24.78 -10.40
N SER A 201 19.58 24.43 -9.72
CA SER A 201 20.92 24.80 -10.18
C SER A 201 21.29 24.10 -11.50
N ILE A 202 20.85 22.85 -11.69
CA ILE A 202 21.03 22.08 -12.92
C ILE A 202 20.19 22.72 -14.03
N LEU A 203 18.91 22.99 -13.77
CA LEU A 203 17.99 23.64 -14.71
C LEU A 203 18.55 24.99 -15.22
N LYS A 204 18.99 25.87 -14.32
CA LYS A 204 19.60 27.16 -14.68
C LYS A 204 20.85 27.00 -15.55
N LYS A 205 21.67 25.96 -15.30
CA LYS A 205 22.86 25.67 -16.13
C LYS A 205 22.46 25.18 -17.52
N GLU A 206 21.37 24.42 -17.64
CA GLU A 206 20.85 23.96 -18.92
C GLU A 206 20.21 25.08 -19.75
N GLU A 207 19.41 25.95 -19.13
CA GLU A 207 18.84 27.16 -19.77
C GLU A 207 19.91 28.03 -20.39
N ARG A 208 21.00 28.28 -19.64
CA ARG A 208 22.15 29.06 -20.15
C ARG A 208 22.87 28.39 -21.33
N ARG A 209 22.84 27.05 -21.42
CA ARG A 209 23.50 26.30 -22.50
C ARG A 209 22.65 26.22 -23.76
N LYS A 210 21.32 26.27 -23.66
CA LYS A 210 20.39 26.10 -24.79
C LYS A 210 19.14 26.99 -24.65
N PRO A 211 19.28 28.32 -24.82
CA PRO A 211 18.17 29.27 -24.62
C PRO A 211 17.01 29.12 -25.63
N GLN A 212 17.22 28.47 -26.77
CA GLN A 212 16.23 28.37 -27.86
C GLN A 212 15.31 27.13 -27.79
N ILE A 213 15.54 26.18 -26.87
CA ILE A 213 14.80 24.90 -26.83
C ILE A 213 13.85 24.80 -25.63
N ILE A 214 14.02 25.64 -24.60
CA ILE A 214 13.22 25.57 -23.37
C ILE A 214 12.04 26.53 -23.51
N SER A 215 10.82 25.99 -23.64
CA SER A 215 9.61 26.82 -23.58
C SER A 215 9.58 27.58 -22.25
N ALA A 216 9.26 28.87 -22.30
CA ALA A 216 9.22 29.82 -21.20
C ALA A 216 8.12 29.53 -20.15
N VAL A 217 8.10 28.33 -19.55
CA VAL A 217 7.27 28.05 -18.39
C VAL A 217 8.06 28.47 -17.15
N PRO A 218 7.64 29.50 -16.40
CA PRO A 218 8.37 29.92 -15.21
C PRO A 218 8.38 28.78 -14.19
N HIS A 219 9.58 28.27 -13.90
CA HIS A 219 9.78 27.25 -12.88
C HIS A 219 9.45 27.84 -11.50
N ARG A 220 8.27 27.50 -10.97
CA ARG A 220 7.89 27.86 -9.61
C ARG A 220 8.48 26.81 -8.66
N PRO A 221 9.43 27.17 -7.78
CA PRO A 221 9.94 26.24 -6.79
C PRO A 221 8.79 25.82 -5.86
N PRO A 222 8.75 24.55 -5.41
CA PRO A 222 7.79 24.13 -4.41
C PRO A 222 8.05 24.87 -3.08
N ASN A 223 6.98 25.10 -2.33
CA ASN A 223 7.09 25.56 -0.95
C ASN A 223 7.08 24.34 -0.02
N HIS A 224 7.94 24.31 1.00
CA HIS A 224 7.94 23.24 2.00
C HIS A 224 7.73 23.81 3.39
N VAL A 225 6.74 23.28 4.09
CA VAL A 225 6.31 23.73 5.41
C VAL A 225 6.56 22.61 6.43
N VAL A 226 7.26 22.95 7.51
CA VAL A 226 7.40 22.05 8.66
C VAL A 226 6.14 22.19 9.51
N SER A 227 5.23 21.22 9.41
CA SER A 227 4.01 21.22 10.22
C SER A 227 3.47 19.82 10.45
N TRP A 228 2.78 19.67 11.57
CA TRP A 228 1.97 18.50 11.85
C TRP A 228 0.52 18.80 11.47
N VAL A 229 -0.11 17.91 10.71
CA VAL A 229 -1.50 18.07 10.29
C VAL A 229 -2.41 17.43 11.33
N ASP A 230 -3.26 18.25 11.94
CA ASP A 230 -4.19 17.83 12.99
C ASP A 230 -5.41 17.10 12.41
N PRO A 231 -5.79 15.92 12.95
CA PRO A 231 -7.01 15.20 12.54
C PRO A 231 -8.32 15.91 12.89
N THR A 232 -8.32 16.72 13.94
CA THR A 232 -9.51 17.30 14.58
C THR A 232 -9.74 18.77 14.27
N ALA A 233 -8.73 19.48 13.75
CA ALA A 233 -8.82 20.89 13.40
C ALA A 233 -8.29 21.15 11.99
N LEU A 234 -9.05 21.90 11.19
CA LEU A 234 -8.62 22.37 9.86
C LEU A 234 -7.26 23.06 9.98
N SER A 235 -6.21 22.43 9.45
CA SER A 235 -4.85 22.93 9.62
C SER A 235 -4.70 24.27 8.90
N GLN A 236 -4.30 25.30 9.64
CA GLN A 236 -4.06 26.63 9.07
C GLN A 236 -2.97 26.59 7.98
N GLU A 237 -2.10 25.59 8.03
CA GLU A 237 -1.02 25.33 7.08
C GLU A 237 -1.55 24.73 5.77
N LEU A 238 -2.59 23.88 5.82
CA LEU A 238 -3.32 23.46 4.61
C LEU A 238 -3.91 24.66 3.86
N LEU A 239 -4.39 25.66 4.60
CA LEU A 239 -4.92 26.91 4.05
C LEU A 239 -3.84 27.96 3.80
N SER A 240 -2.59 27.73 4.19
CA SER A 240 -1.50 28.71 3.98
C SER A 240 -1.28 29.11 2.51
N PRO A 241 -1.46 28.24 1.50
CA PRO A 241 -1.41 28.64 0.09
C PRO A 241 -2.51 29.66 -0.29
N LEU A 242 -3.55 29.77 0.54
CA LEU A 242 -4.66 30.70 0.38
C LEU A 242 -4.43 32.07 1.04
N LYS A 243 -3.35 32.27 1.82
CA LYS A 243 -3.15 33.49 2.65
C LYS A 243 -2.44 34.66 1.95
N SER A 244 -2.20 34.62 0.64
CA SER A 244 -1.56 35.74 -0.09
C SER A 244 -2.49 36.98 -0.19
N GLU A 245 -2.03 38.15 0.28
CA GLU A 245 -2.81 39.38 0.54
C GLU A 245 -3.39 40.15 -0.69
N ALA A 246 -3.74 39.48 -1.79
CA ALA A 246 -4.46 40.14 -2.89
C ALA A 246 -5.97 40.11 -2.60
N ALA A 247 -6.51 41.21 -2.06
CA ALA A 247 -7.90 41.40 -1.60
C ALA A 247 -9.00 41.25 -2.67
N GLN A 248 -8.67 40.82 -3.90
CA GLN A 248 -9.59 40.69 -5.05
C GLN A 248 -9.40 39.39 -5.84
N ALA A 249 -8.67 38.40 -5.29
CA ALA A 249 -8.52 37.10 -5.96
C ALA A 249 -9.82 36.28 -5.88
N PRO A 250 -10.19 35.53 -6.94
CA PRO A 250 -11.29 34.56 -6.86
C PRO A 250 -11.06 33.58 -5.70
N ALA A 251 -12.15 33.00 -5.17
CA ALA A 251 -12.11 32.00 -4.10
C ALA A 251 -11.00 30.99 -4.39
N ARG A 252 -9.97 30.97 -3.54
CA ARG A 252 -8.77 30.18 -3.79
C ARG A 252 -9.11 28.72 -3.57
N ARG A 253 -8.90 27.92 -4.61
CA ARG A 253 -9.18 26.49 -4.64
C ARG A 253 -7.86 25.75 -4.45
N LEU A 254 -7.93 24.59 -3.79
CA LEU A 254 -6.77 23.72 -3.59
C LEU A 254 -7.11 22.27 -3.92
N LEU A 255 -6.09 21.55 -4.38
CA LEU A 255 -6.11 20.10 -4.57
C LEU A 255 -5.26 19.47 -3.47
N LEU A 256 -5.83 18.48 -2.78
CA LEU A 256 -5.14 17.73 -1.74
C LEU A 256 -4.55 16.44 -2.31
N THR A 257 -3.30 16.12 -1.98
CA THR A 257 -2.71 14.82 -2.29
C THR A 257 -1.83 14.31 -1.15
N GLY A 258 -1.65 13.01 -1.09
CA GLY A 258 -0.76 12.35 -0.14
C GLY A 258 -0.34 10.98 -0.65
N LEU A 259 0.94 10.86 -1.00
CA LEU A 259 1.54 9.58 -1.39
C LEU A 259 2.11 8.90 -0.15
N HIS A 260 1.56 7.74 0.22
CA HIS A 260 1.86 7.05 1.48
C HIS A 260 1.42 7.84 2.72
N ALA A 261 0.20 8.39 2.71
CA ALA A 261 -0.41 8.96 3.89
C ALA A 261 -0.65 7.84 4.93
N CYS A 262 0.33 7.62 5.82
CA CYS A 262 0.38 6.46 6.69
C CYS A 262 -0.63 6.55 7.84
N GLY A 263 -1.35 5.46 8.12
CA GLY A 263 -2.30 5.39 9.23
C GLY A 263 -3.31 6.54 9.18
N ASP A 264 -3.52 7.18 10.33
CA ASP A 264 -4.49 8.26 10.49
C ASP A 264 -4.21 9.51 9.65
N LEU A 265 -3.01 9.66 9.06
CA LEU A 265 -2.75 10.78 8.15
C LEU A 265 -3.64 10.70 6.90
N SER A 266 -3.89 9.48 6.40
CA SER A 266 -4.84 9.30 5.28
C SER A 266 -6.25 9.74 5.67
N VAL A 267 -6.69 9.39 6.87
CA VAL A 267 -8.01 9.73 7.44
C VAL A 267 -8.15 11.24 7.60
N THR A 268 -7.13 11.87 8.19
CA THR A 268 -7.02 13.31 8.37
C THR A 268 -7.16 14.04 7.03
N LEU A 269 -6.50 13.54 5.98
CA LEU A 269 -6.61 14.11 4.63
C LEU A 269 -8.05 14.04 4.09
N LEU A 270 -8.78 12.94 4.32
CA LEU A 270 -10.18 12.79 3.91
C LEU A 270 -11.10 13.74 4.69
N GLN A 271 -10.88 13.86 5.99
CA GLN A 271 -11.66 14.75 6.87
C GLN A 271 -11.45 16.22 6.47
N HIS A 272 -10.21 16.63 6.21
CA HIS A 272 -9.90 17.97 5.69
C HIS A 272 -10.55 18.21 4.34
N PHE A 273 -10.44 17.27 3.41
CA PHE A 273 -11.13 17.38 2.12
C PHE A 273 -12.64 17.53 2.31
N ALA A 274 -13.26 16.73 3.18
CA ALA A 274 -14.69 16.79 3.46
C ALA A 274 -15.10 18.16 4.04
N CYS A 275 -14.37 18.68 5.03
CA CYS A 275 -14.75 19.88 5.78
C CYS A 275 -14.27 21.21 5.16
N CYS A 276 -13.35 21.19 4.19
CA CYS A 276 -12.78 22.37 3.55
C CYS A 276 -13.47 22.69 2.21
N PRO A 277 -14.29 23.76 2.11
CA PRO A 277 -14.94 24.14 0.85
C PRO A 277 -13.95 24.50 -0.26
N GLU A 278 -12.77 25.01 0.10
CA GLU A 278 -11.71 25.37 -0.83
C GLU A 278 -11.02 24.14 -1.44
N ALA A 279 -11.09 22.98 -0.77
CA ALA A 279 -10.55 21.72 -1.26
C ALA A 279 -11.48 21.12 -2.33
N VAL A 280 -11.15 21.33 -3.60
CA VAL A 280 -12.03 20.96 -4.72
C VAL A 280 -11.77 19.58 -5.27
N ALA A 281 -10.56 19.05 -5.08
CA ALA A 281 -10.17 17.70 -5.47
C ALA A 281 -9.19 17.07 -4.48
N LEU A 282 -9.17 15.74 -4.48
CA LEU A 282 -8.33 14.90 -3.64
C LEU A 282 -7.78 13.72 -4.46
N ALA A 283 -6.51 13.40 -4.25
CA ALA A 283 -5.91 12.11 -4.64
C ALA A 283 -5.10 11.54 -3.47
N SER A 284 -5.61 10.50 -2.81
CA SER A 284 -5.08 9.96 -1.56
C SER A 284 -4.63 8.50 -1.69
N VAL A 285 -3.44 8.19 -1.16
CA VAL A 285 -2.88 6.83 -1.10
C VAL A 285 -2.53 6.47 0.34
N GLY A 286 -3.37 5.63 0.96
CA GLY A 286 -3.08 5.00 2.25
C GLY A 286 -2.17 3.77 2.09
N CYS A 287 -1.31 3.48 3.07
CA CYS A 287 -0.39 2.34 2.95
C CYS A 287 -0.05 1.56 4.24
N CYS A 288 -0.26 2.16 5.42
CA CYS A 288 0.06 1.54 6.72
C CYS A 288 -1.21 1.35 7.56
N TYR A 289 -2.06 0.41 7.18
CA TYR A 289 -3.36 0.21 7.83
C TYR A 289 -3.25 -0.23 9.29
N MET A 290 -2.20 -0.98 9.65
CA MET A 290 -1.92 -1.38 11.04
C MET A 290 -1.66 -0.20 11.99
N LYS A 291 -1.37 0.99 11.44
CA LYS A 291 -1.18 2.23 12.20
C LYS A 291 -2.46 3.05 12.37
N LEU A 292 -3.60 2.57 11.86
CA LEU A 292 -4.89 3.24 12.09
C LEU A 292 -5.29 3.14 13.57
N THR A 293 -5.79 4.21 14.16
CA THR A 293 -6.37 4.16 15.51
C THR A 293 -7.80 3.59 15.49
N THR A 294 -8.25 3.03 16.61
CA THR A 294 -9.60 2.47 16.77
C THR A 294 -10.10 2.77 18.19
N PRO A 295 -11.10 3.66 18.40
CA PRO A 295 -11.83 4.44 17.39
C PRO A 295 -11.01 5.63 16.84
N GLY A 296 -11.47 6.24 15.74
CA GLY A 296 -10.90 7.45 15.14
C GLY A 296 -10.33 7.22 13.75
N GLY A 297 -9.37 6.30 13.62
CA GLY A 297 -8.77 5.91 12.35
C GLY A 297 -9.60 4.92 11.54
N TYR A 298 -10.32 4.00 12.16
CA TYR A 298 -11.24 3.06 11.51
C TYR A 298 -12.33 2.55 12.47
N PRO A 299 -13.57 2.31 12.01
CA PRO A 299 -14.12 2.75 10.72
C PRO A 299 -14.32 4.26 10.69
N LEU A 300 -14.44 4.84 9.51
CA LEU A 300 -14.66 6.28 9.29
C LEU A 300 -16.04 6.58 8.73
N SER A 301 -16.58 5.70 7.88
CA SER A 301 -17.97 5.81 7.41
C SER A 301 -18.94 5.40 8.51
N HIS A 302 -20.10 6.07 8.53
CA HIS A 302 -21.19 5.66 9.40
C HIS A 302 -21.72 4.28 8.99
N TRP A 303 -21.78 3.99 7.69
CA TRP A 303 -22.25 2.70 7.18
C TRP A 303 -21.43 1.53 7.72
N VAL A 304 -20.12 1.50 7.51
CA VAL A 304 -19.26 0.40 7.98
C VAL A 304 -19.24 0.34 9.50
N GLY A 305 -19.25 1.49 10.18
CA GLY A 305 -19.35 1.55 11.64
C GLY A 305 -20.65 0.99 12.20
N GLY A 306 -21.73 0.96 11.43
CA GLY A 306 -23.01 0.37 11.79
C GLY A 306 -23.12 -1.14 11.54
N LEU A 307 -22.19 -1.75 10.78
CA LEU A 307 -22.22 -3.19 10.48
C LEU A 307 -21.78 -4.01 11.69
N GLN A 308 -22.32 -5.23 11.82
CA GLN A 308 -21.79 -6.21 12.77
C GLN A 308 -20.44 -6.74 12.28
N ASP A 309 -19.57 -7.13 13.21
CA ASP A 309 -18.26 -7.73 12.92
C ASP A 309 -17.34 -6.93 11.98
N HIS A 310 -17.54 -5.62 11.89
CA HIS A 310 -16.68 -4.71 11.11
C HIS A 310 -15.26 -4.56 11.70
N ARG A 311 -14.96 -5.16 12.86
CA ARG A 311 -13.68 -4.96 13.54
C ARG A 311 -12.54 -5.56 12.73
N LEU A 312 -11.48 -4.78 12.58
CA LEU A 312 -10.24 -5.22 11.95
C LEU A 312 -9.09 -5.24 12.98
N PRO A 313 -8.77 -6.41 13.56
CA PRO A 313 -7.62 -6.57 14.45
C PRO A 313 -6.31 -6.07 13.84
N TYR A 314 -5.30 -5.85 14.68
CA TYR A 314 -3.98 -5.40 14.22
C TYR A 314 -3.43 -6.28 13.09
N LYS A 315 -3.53 -7.60 13.21
CA LYS A 315 -2.99 -8.54 12.23
C LYS A 315 -3.71 -8.53 10.89
N PHE A 316 -5.02 -8.31 10.87
CA PHE A 316 -5.77 -8.14 9.64
C PHE A 316 -5.22 -6.95 8.86
N ARG A 317 -5.08 -5.82 9.56
CA ARG A 317 -4.61 -4.56 8.97
C ARG A 317 -3.13 -4.62 8.58
N GLU A 318 -2.31 -5.34 9.33
CA GLU A 318 -0.92 -5.60 8.95
C GLU A 318 -0.85 -6.50 7.71
N GLY A 319 -1.65 -7.57 7.66
CA GLY A 319 -1.78 -8.48 6.53
C GLY A 319 -2.13 -7.76 5.23
N ALA A 320 -3.09 -6.82 5.28
CA ALA A 320 -3.50 -5.97 4.17
C ALA A 320 -2.35 -5.14 3.57
N CYS A 321 -1.26 -4.91 4.30
CA CYS A 321 -0.09 -4.19 3.80
C CYS A 321 0.90 -5.08 3.03
N HIS A 322 0.71 -6.40 2.97
CA HIS A 322 1.62 -7.31 2.29
C HIS A 322 1.49 -7.27 0.76
N ALA A 323 2.58 -7.66 0.09
CA ALA A 323 2.70 -7.72 -1.36
C ALA A 323 2.43 -9.14 -1.86
N LEU A 324 1.18 -9.43 -2.27
CA LEU A 324 0.80 -10.75 -2.77
C LEU A 324 1.55 -11.09 -4.06
N GLU A 325 1.67 -10.14 -4.97
CA GLU A 325 2.27 -10.28 -6.29
C GLU A 325 3.78 -10.57 -6.19
N GLU A 326 4.51 -9.82 -5.36
CA GLU A 326 5.93 -10.07 -5.06
C GLU A 326 6.14 -11.42 -4.36
N TYR A 327 5.22 -11.82 -3.49
CA TYR A 327 5.29 -13.13 -2.84
C TYR A 327 5.03 -14.27 -3.83
N ALA A 328 4.08 -14.11 -4.75
CA ALA A 328 3.81 -15.08 -5.81
C ALA A 328 5.01 -15.27 -6.74
N GLU A 329 5.76 -14.20 -7.06
CA GLU A 329 7.04 -14.33 -7.80
C GLU A 329 8.06 -15.17 -7.02
N ARG A 330 8.19 -14.94 -5.71
CA ARG A 330 9.09 -15.74 -4.86
C ARG A 330 8.67 -17.21 -4.80
N LEU A 331 7.38 -17.49 -4.77
CA LEU A 331 6.83 -18.85 -4.81
C LEU A 331 7.14 -19.52 -6.16
N ARG A 332 6.87 -18.85 -7.29
CA ARG A 332 7.19 -19.37 -8.64
C ARG A 332 8.68 -19.67 -8.81
N GLY A 333 9.54 -18.78 -8.32
CA GLY A 333 10.99 -18.96 -8.35
C GLY A 333 11.54 -19.89 -7.27
N ALA A 334 10.69 -20.51 -6.44
CA ALA A 334 11.09 -21.31 -5.27
C ALA A 334 12.20 -20.61 -4.44
N SER A 335 12.02 -19.31 -4.19
CA SER A 335 13.04 -18.46 -3.59
C SER A 335 13.49 -19.01 -2.23
N PRO A 336 14.81 -19.13 -1.95
CA PRO A 336 15.30 -19.53 -0.65
C PRO A 336 14.80 -18.65 0.49
N SER A 337 14.43 -17.39 0.20
CA SER A 337 13.90 -16.46 1.20
C SER A 337 12.57 -16.91 1.84
N LEU A 338 11.84 -17.84 1.23
CA LEU A 338 10.56 -18.37 1.74
C LEU A 338 10.72 -19.06 3.11
N ARG A 339 11.88 -19.68 3.39
CA ARG A 339 12.18 -20.33 4.67
C ARG A 339 12.25 -19.38 5.85
N THR A 340 12.38 -18.07 5.61
CA THR A 340 12.52 -17.06 6.68
C THR A 340 11.37 -17.11 7.67
N HIS A 341 10.14 -17.38 7.21
CA HIS A 341 8.99 -17.53 8.13
C HIS A 341 9.12 -18.78 9.00
N CYS A 342 9.59 -19.89 8.44
CA CYS A 342 9.82 -21.12 9.19
C CYS A 342 10.96 -20.96 10.22
N TYR A 343 12.05 -20.27 9.83
CA TYR A 343 13.16 -19.92 10.74
C TYR A 343 12.68 -19.08 11.92
N ARG A 344 11.86 -18.04 11.66
CA ARG A 344 11.28 -17.21 12.74
C ARG A 344 10.34 -18.01 13.63
N ALA A 345 9.56 -18.93 13.05
CA ALA A 345 8.67 -19.77 13.83
C ALA A 345 9.43 -20.77 14.72
N ALA A 346 10.50 -21.37 14.19
CA ALA A 346 11.40 -22.21 14.97
C ALA A 346 12.08 -21.42 16.11
N LEU A 347 12.55 -20.19 15.83
CA LEU A 347 13.10 -19.30 16.84
C LEU A 347 12.10 -19.03 17.98
N GLU A 348 10.82 -18.78 17.67
CA GLU A 348 9.80 -18.55 18.69
C GLU A 348 9.66 -19.76 19.64
N THR A 349 9.79 -21.00 19.14
CA THR A 349 9.76 -22.19 20.02
C THR A 349 10.87 -22.19 21.06
N VAL A 350 12.09 -21.79 20.66
CA VAL A 350 13.25 -21.70 21.55
C VAL A 350 13.07 -20.56 22.56
N ILE A 351 12.61 -19.41 22.09
CA ILE A 351 12.32 -18.25 22.95
C ILE A 351 11.29 -18.61 24.02
N ARG A 352 10.18 -19.25 23.62
CA ARG A 352 9.10 -19.65 24.52
C ARG A 352 9.54 -20.74 25.50
N ALA A 353 10.41 -21.66 25.08
CA ALA A 353 11.00 -22.65 25.98
C ALA A 353 11.93 -22.01 27.02
N ALA A 354 12.74 -21.04 26.62
CA ALA A 354 13.67 -20.34 27.51
C ALA A 354 12.95 -19.36 28.46
N GLN A 355 11.94 -18.66 27.98
CA GLN A 355 11.17 -17.67 28.73
C GLN A 355 9.70 -17.67 28.32
N PRO A 356 8.83 -18.47 28.97
CA PRO A 356 7.42 -18.64 28.58
C PRO A 356 6.61 -17.34 28.47
N GLY A 357 6.93 -16.34 29.31
CA GLY A 357 6.27 -15.03 29.31
C GLY A 357 6.72 -14.08 28.18
N LEU A 358 7.77 -14.41 27.44
CA LEU A 358 8.25 -13.59 26.31
C LEU A 358 7.56 -14.05 25.02
N CYS A 359 6.39 -13.50 24.74
CA CYS A 359 5.63 -13.78 23.52
C CYS A 359 5.96 -12.74 22.45
N ARG A 360 6.18 -13.18 21.20
CA ARG A 360 6.27 -12.29 20.04
C ARG A 360 7.27 -11.14 20.23
N PRO A 361 8.49 -11.39 20.76
CA PRO A 361 9.46 -10.32 20.89
C PRO A 361 9.74 -9.71 19.52
N GLY A 362 9.96 -8.40 19.48
CA GLY A 362 10.28 -7.68 18.25
C GLY A 362 11.66 -8.07 17.71
N VAL A 363 11.78 -9.25 17.09
CA VAL A 363 13.04 -9.72 16.49
C VAL A 363 13.34 -8.87 15.27
N GLN A 364 14.34 -7.99 15.37
CA GLN A 364 14.86 -7.21 14.24
C GLN A 364 15.28 -8.15 13.09
N SER A 365 15.10 -7.72 11.84
CA SER A 365 15.38 -8.53 10.65
C SER A 365 16.84 -8.98 10.55
N ILE A 366 17.10 -10.29 10.46
CA ILE A 366 18.45 -10.85 10.25
C ILE A 366 18.76 -10.79 8.75
N PRO A 367 19.76 -10.01 8.32
CA PRO A 367 20.13 -9.93 6.90
C PRO A 367 20.54 -11.30 6.36
N ARG A 368 20.09 -11.64 5.15
CA ARG A 368 20.44 -12.90 4.48
C ARG A 368 20.14 -14.15 5.32
N ALA A 369 19.08 -14.11 6.14
CA ALA A 369 18.66 -15.22 6.99
C ALA A 369 18.60 -16.58 6.29
N HIS A 370 18.20 -16.60 5.02
CA HIS A 370 18.08 -17.82 4.23
C HIS A 370 19.43 -18.46 3.83
N GLU A 371 20.54 -17.72 3.93
CA GLU A 371 21.90 -18.21 3.68
C GLU A 371 22.53 -18.81 4.96
N LEU A 372 21.94 -18.58 6.13
CA LEU A 372 22.49 -19.03 7.41
C LEU A 372 22.06 -20.47 7.74
N PRO A 373 22.96 -21.25 8.36
CA PRO A 373 22.57 -22.45 9.11
C PRO A 373 21.49 -22.09 10.15
N LEU A 374 20.61 -23.04 10.44
CA LEU A 374 19.49 -22.81 11.35
C LEU A 374 19.99 -22.43 12.74
N GLU A 375 21.00 -23.12 13.25
CA GLU A 375 21.57 -22.90 14.57
C GLU A 375 22.14 -21.49 14.70
N GLU A 376 22.90 -21.04 13.71
CA GLU A 376 23.46 -19.68 13.68
C GLU A 376 22.33 -18.63 13.65
N TYR A 377 21.27 -18.88 12.87
CA TYR A 377 20.10 -18.02 12.86
C TYR A 377 19.43 -17.92 14.24
N ILE A 378 19.25 -19.06 14.93
CA ILE A 378 18.65 -19.12 16.25
C ILE A 378 19.49 -18.33 17.25
N GLN A 379 20.81 -18.53 17.26
CA GLN A 379 21.74 -17.81 18.15
C GLN A 379 21.67 -16.30 17.95
N LEU A 380 21.72 -15.83 16.70
CA LEU A 380 21.57 -14.40 16.37
C LEU A 380 20.17 -13.87 16.76
N GLY A 381 19.14 -14.69 16.62
CA GLY A 381 17.78 -14.38 17.04
C GLY A 381 17.66 -14.18 18.54
N LEU A 382 18.20 -15.11 19.34
CA LEU A 382 18.24 -15.05 20.80
C LEU A 382 18.96 -13.80 21.29
N GLN A 383 20.12 -13.49 20.70
CA GLN A 383 20.88 -12.28 21.05
C GLN A 383 20.04 -11.01 20.86
N ARG A 384 19.22 -10.93 19.80
CA ARG A 384 18.39 -9.74 19.50
C ARG A 384 17.22 -9.55 20.44
N VAL A 385 16.81 -10.60 21.14
CA VAL A 385 15.75 -10.54 22.15
C VAL A 385 16.30 -10.51 23.57
N GLY A 386 17.62 -10.39 23.73
CA GLY A 386 18.28 -10.32 25.03
C GLY A 386 18.40 -11.67 25.74
N LEU A 387 18.27 -12.78 25.02
CA LEU A 387 18.49 -14.13 25.54
C LEU A 387 19.91 -14.61 25.22
N ASP A 388 20.40 -15.56 26.01
CA ASP A 388 21.73 -16.15 25.83
C ASP A 388 21.80 -16.95 24.51
N PRO A 389 22.68 -16.59 23.55
CA PRO A 389 22.85 -17.36 22.32
C PRO A 389 23.44 -18.75 22.57
N GLY A 390 24.08 -18.99 23.72
CA GLY A 390 24.66 -20.28 24.10
C GLY A 390 23.68 -21.29 24.69
N LEU A 391 22.38 -20.98 24.72
CA LEU A 391 21.36 -21.89 25.27
C LEU A 391 21.42 -23.27 24.59
N PRO A 392 21.26 -24.37 25.36
CA PRO A 392 21.23 -25.70 24.78
C PRO A 392 20.03 -25.82 23.83
N LEU A 393 20.31 -26.12 22.56
CA LEU A 393 19.29 -26.26 21.53
C LEU A 393 18.89 -27.73 21.37
N ASP A 394 17.58 -27.99 21.33
CA ASP A 394 17.06 -29.27 20.87
C ASP A 394 17.07 -29.29 19.33
N LEU A 395 18.19 -29.76 18.78
CA LEU A 395 18.38 -29.85 17.32
C LEU A 395 17.38 -30.80 16.66
N ALA A 396 16.93 -31.85 17.35
CA ALA A 396 15.96 -32.79 16.81
C ALA A 396 14.60 -32.09 16.59
N SER A 397 14.13 -31.35 17.60
CA SER A 397 12.90 -30.55 17.50
C SER A 397 13.01 -29.44 16.45
N LEU A 398 14.17 -28.77 16.36
CA LEU A 398 14.41 -27.75 15.34
C LEU A 398 14.39 -28.32 13.92
N HIS A 399 15.03 -29.47 13.68
CA HIS A 399 14.97 -30.15 12.38
C HIS A 399 13.55 -30.62 12.04
N ALA A 400 12.77 -31.07 13.03
CA ALA A 400 11.37 -31.43 12.84
C ALA A 400 10.50 -30.20 12.44
N CYS A 401 10.82 -29.01 12.96
CA CYS A 401 10.20 -27.76 12.51
C CYS A 401 10.54 -27.48 11.03
N MET A 402 11.80 -27.65 10.64
CA MET A 402 12.23 -27.41 9.25
C MET A 402 11.64 -28.39 8.24
N ALA A 403 11.40 -29.64 8.65
CA ALA A 403 10.69 -30.62 7.83
C ALA A 403 9.26 -30.18 7.47
N GLN A 404 8.71 -29.17 8.16
CA GLN A 404 7.38 -28.62 7.92
C GLN A 404 7.39 -27.25 7.22
N GLU A 405 8.52 -26.84 6.61
CA GLU A 405 8.64 -25.55 5.92
C GLU A 405 7.51 -25.31 4.90
N HIS A 406 7.15 -26.32 4.10
CA HIS A 406 6.08 -26.21 3.10
C HIS A 406 4.72 -25.91 3.73
N ARG A 407 4.45 -26.42 4.94
CA ARG A 407 3.21 -26.12 5.68
C ARG A 407 3.17 -24.68 6.15
N VAL A 408 4.30 -24.14 6.62
CA VAL A 408 4.43 -22.72 7.00
C VAL A 408 4.19 -21.82 5.77
N VAL A 409 4.79 -22.16 4.64
CA VAL A 409 4.62 -21.44 3.36
C VAL A 409 3.16 -21.50 2.90
N ALA A 410 2.51 -22.68 2.94
CA ALA A 410 1.11 -22.85 2.57
C ALA A 410 0.16 -22.05 3.48
N PHE A 411 0.36 -22.10 4.80
CA PHE A 411 -0.45 -21.34 5.75
C PHE A 411 -0.30 -19.82 5.55
N PHE A 412 0.93 -19.35 5.38
CA PHE A 412 1.16 -17.93 5.10
C PHE A 412 0.53 -17.50 3.78
N SER A 413 0.52 -18.38 2.77
CA SER A 413 -0.14 -18.14 1.49
C SER A 413 -1.66 -18.02 1.63
N LEU A 414 -2.30 -18.80 2.52
CA LEU A 414 -3.73 -18.64 2.84
C LEU A 414 -4.02 -17.25 3.44
N ALA A 415 -3.16 -16.78 4.35
CA ALA A 415 -3.30 -15.44 4.93
C ALA A 415 -3.17 -14.33 3.85
N LEU A 416 -2.22 -14.48 2.93
CA LEU A 416 -2.03 -13.54 1.82
C LEU A 416 -3.14 -13.60 0.78
N LEU A 417 -3.77 -14.76 0.56
CA LEU A 417 -4.95 -14.89 -0.29
C LEU A 417 -6.12 -14.05 0.23
N LEU A 418 -6.28 -13.95 1.56
CA LEU A 418 -7.38 -13.23 2.21
C LEU A 418 -7.07 -11.75 2.49
N ALA A 419 -5.79 -11.37 2.56
CA ALA A 419 -5.37 -10.00 2.84
C ALA A 419 -6.04 -8.91 1.96
N PRO A 420 -6.27 -9.12 0.64
CA PRO A 420 -6.97 -8.14 -0.20
C PRO A 420 -8.41 -7.83 0.23
N LEU A 421 -9.10 -8.75 0.91
CA LEU A 421 -10.44 -8.52 1.44
C LEU A 421 -10.42 -7.45 2.54
N VAL A 422 -9.40 -7.49 3.41
CA VAL A 422 -9.22 -6.49 4.47
C VAL A 422 -8.92 -5.13 3.87
N GLU A 423 -8.02 -5.05 2.89
CA GLU A 423 -7.74 -3.79 2.19
C GLU A 423 -9.00 -3.24 1.51
N THR A 424 -9.78 -4.11 0.85
CA THR A 424 -11.03 -3.74 0.19
C THR A 424 -12.01 -3.12 1.19
N LEU A 425 -12.21 -3.72 2.36
CA LEU A 425 -13.11 -3.17 3.38
C LEU A 425 -12.63 -1.81 3.90
N ILE A 426 -11.31 -1.62 4.07
CA ILE A 426 -10.76 -0.33 4.50
C ILE A 426 -10.96 0.74 3.43
N LEU A 427 -10.70 0.43 2.15
CA LEU A 427 -10.87 1.37 1.05
C LEU A 427 -12.35 1.71 0.83
N LEU A 428 -13.23 0.73 0.97
CA LEU A 428 -14.67 0.88 0.89
C LEU A 428 -15.22 1.76 2.02
N ASP A 429 -14.71 1.62 3.24
CA ASP A 429 -15.00 2.52 4.36
C ASP A 429 -14.64 3.98 4.02
N ARG A 430 -13.49 4.23 3.38
CA ARG A 430 -13.09 5.59 2.98
C ARG A 430 -13.95 6.15 1.87
N LEU A 431 -14.28 5.31 0.90
CA LEU A 431 -15.13 5.65 -0.23
C LEU A 431 -16.53 6.04 0.26
N LEU A 432 -17.13 5.22 1.12
CA LEU A 432 -18.45 5.46 1.71
C LEU A 432 -18.45 6.71 2.57
N PHE A 433 -17.41 6.95 3.38
CA PHE A 433 -17.29 8.19 4.15
C PHE A 433 -17.38 9.43 3.26
N LEU A 434 -16.60 9.49 2.17
CA LEU A 434 -16.64 10.65 1.27
C LEU A 434 -18.02 10.82 0.62
N GLN A 435 -18.68 9.73 0.26
CA GLN A 435 -20.03 9.77 -0.31
C GLN A 435 -21.08 10.23 0.71
N GLU A 436 -20.96 9.83 1.98
CA GLU A 436 -21.79 10.33 3.08
C GLU A 436 -21.62 11.84 3.28
N GLN A 437 -20.44 12.39 2.99
CA GLN A 437 -20.16 13.84 3.00
C GLN A 437 -20.61 14.56 1.71
N GLY A 438 -21.31 13.88 0.80
CA GLY A 438 -21.78 14.46 -0.46
C GLY A 438 -20.70 14.67 -1.52
N CYS A 439 -19.50 14.10 -1.31
CA CYS A 439 -18.43 14.16 -2.30
C CYS A 439 -18.60 13.06 -3.36
N HIS A 440 -18.09 13.32 -4.56
CA HIS A 440 -17.97 12.30 -5.61
C HIS A 440 -16.62 11.62 -5.47
N ALA A 441 -16.59 10.31 -5.28
CA ALA A 441 -15.36 9.57 -5.02
C ALA A 441 -15.32 8.22 -5.73
N GLU A 442 -14.12 7.84 -6.17
CA GLU A 442 -13.81 6.60 -6.88
C GLU A 442 -12.44 6.06 -6.45
N LEU A 443 -12.24 4.75 -6.63
CA LEU A 443 -10.96 4.08 -6.43
C LEU A 443 -10.39 3.66 -7.80
N LEU A 444 -9.17 4.09 -8.09
CA LEU A 444 -8.52 3.86 -9.38
C LEU A 444 -7.27 2.98 -9.20
N PRO A 445 -7.12 1.85 -9.93
CA PRO A 445 -5.88 1.08 -9.96
C PRO A 445 -4.82 1.84 -10.78
N VAL A 446 -4.04 2.68 -10.12
CA VAL A 446 -3.10 3.61 -10.76
C VAL A 446 -1.68 3.06 -10.77
N PHE A 447 -1.31 2.27 -9.76
CA PHE A 447 0.02 1.66 -9.72
C PHE A 447 0.02 0.24 -10.28
N ARG A 448 1.20 -0.20 -10.74
CA ARG A 448 1.44 -1.60 -11.06
C ARG A 448 1.55 -2.38 -9.76
N PRO A 449 0.71 -3.39 -9.51
CA PRO A 449 0.70 -4.10 -8.24
C PRO A 449 2.01 -4.86 -7.97
N GLU A 450 2.79 -5.20 -9.01
CA GLU A 450 4.12 -5.83 -8.88
C GLU A 450 5.17 -4.86 -8.31
N LEU A 451 5.04 -3.56 -8.61
CA LEU A 451 5.95 -2.52 -8.13
C LEU A 451 5.44 -1.85 -6.85
N SER A 452 4.15 -1.51 -6.82
CA SER A 452 3.46 -0.98 -5.65
C SER A 452 2.16 -1.72 -5.39
N PRO A 453 2.20 -2.75 -4.53
CA PRO A 453 1.02 -3.56 -4.20
C PRO A 453 -0.17 -2.81 -3.59
N ARG A 454 0.00 -1.55 -3.15
CA ARG A 454 -1.10 -0.70 -2.67
C ARG A 454 -1.44 0.21 -3.82
N ASN A 455 -2.10 -0.38 -4.81
CA ASN A 455 -2.15 0.17 -6.15
C ASN A 455 -3.39 1.00 -6.46
N LEU A 456 -4.35 0.99 -5.55
CA LEU A 456 -5.59 1.75 -5.61
C LEU A 456 -5.38 3.15 -5.01
N VAL A 457 -5.77 4.18 -5.78
CA VAL A 457 -5.75 5.58 -5.35
C VAL A 457 -7.19 6.03 -5.17
N LEU A 458 -7.50 6.60 -4.01
CA LEU A 458 -8.80 7.21 -3.75
C LEU A 458 -8.80 8.63 -4.31
N VAL A 459 -9.66 8.86 -5.31
CA VAL A 459 -9.87 10.19 -5.89
C VAL A 459 -11.23 10.72 -5.49
N ALA A 460 -11.33 12.03 -5.26
CA ALA A 460 -12.61 12.65 -4.98
C ALA A 460 -12.66 14.12 -5.41
N THR A 461 -13.88 14.61 -5.67
CA THR A 461 -14.18 16.01 -5.98
C THR A 461 -15.47 16.48 -5.32
N LYS A 462 -15.62 17.79 -5.21
CA LYS A 462 -16.85 18.44 -4.69
C LYS A 462 -17.96 18.55 -5.72
N THR A 463 -17.60 18.59 -7.00
CA THR A 463 -18.55 18.60 -8.12
C THR A 463 -18.60 17.24 -8.79
N PRO A 464 -19.70 16.88 -9.47
CA PRO A 464 -19.77 15.64 -10.23
C PRO A 464 -18.59 15.52 -11.18
N LEU A 465 -17.95 14.36 -11.17
CA LEU A 465 -16.79 14.06 -12.02
C LEU A 465 -17.17 13.93 -13.50
N GLY A 466 -18.47 13.84 -13.82
CA GLY A 466 -18.97 13.63 -15.19
C GLY A 466 -18.36 12.38 -15.86
N PRO A 467 -18.40 12.29 -17.20
CA PRO A 467 -17.64 11.30 -17.95
C PRO A 467 -16.12 11.42 -17.79
N ALA A 468 -15.62 12.53 -17.23
CA ALA A 468 -14.19 12.86 -17.23
C ALA A 468 -13.33 11.96 -16.32
N LEU A 469 -13.95 11.12 -15.48
CA LEU A 469 -13.25 10.00 -14.82
C LEU A 469 -12.76 8.96 -15.84
N SER A 470 -13.48 8.76 -16.96
CA SER A 470 -13.05 7.93 -18.10
C SER A 470 -11.71 8.39 -18.64
N ASP A 471 -11.52 9.71 -18.72
CA ASP A 471 -10.29 10.32 -19.22
C ASP A 471 -9.14 10.34 -18.18
N LEU A 472 -9.42 9.98 -16.91
CA LEU A 472 -8.37 9.81 -15.89
C LEU A 472 -7.55 8.54 -16.08
N GLU A 473 -8.00 7.60 -16.92
CA GLU A 473 -7.18 6.48 -17.39
C GLU A 473 -5.89 7.02 -17.97
N ILE A 474 -4.75 6.63 -17.40
CA ILE A 474 -3.44 7.06 -17.90
C ILE A 474 -3.20 6.29 -19.21
N GLU A 475 -3.85 6.73 -20.28
CA GLU A 475 -3.54 6.30 -21.64
C GLU A 475 -2.05 6.60 -21.90
N GLU A 476 -1.36 5.63 -22.49
CA GLU A 476 -0.01 5.83 -23.00
C GLU A 476 -0.10 6.89 -24.12
N SER A 477 0.37 8.12 -23.83
CA SER A 477 0.65 9.13 -24.84
C SER A 477 1.98 8.83 -25.52
#